data_AF-A0AAW0MU92-F1
#
_entry.id   AF-A0AAW0MU92-F1
#
_cell.length_a   1.000
_cell.length_b   1.000
_cell.length_c   1.000
_cell.angle_alpha   90.00
_cell.angle_beta   90.00
_cell.angle_gamma   90.00
#
_symmetry.space_group_name_H-M   'P 1'
#
loop_
_entity.id
_entity.type
_entity.pdbx_description
1 polymer ?
#
loop_
_entity_poly.entity_id
_entity_poly.type
_entity_poly.pdbx_seq_one_letter_code
_entity_poly.pdbx_strand_id
1 'polypeptide(L)'
;MSREKSKSQTASKLTATETDHDYQMDITSTSHKRKSPKTPTKIPTPPNKMMAQVNDPNAALFDAIQNLTGKIEVLSAQLTATSDIIDKLSSRTDKNEADIMDCNSKIDKLTKSVPTLAKENEALKDRVLELERYKRCWNLKLRVDTVHRLGRREEGKHCQVIIQFTARVQRDGFWKATKNNKICKDLGIHFKEDFCQQDRDARAAVWPKMERARANGRNVYYRGPTGYIDGVRVTPD
;
A
#
# COMPACT_ATOMS: atom_id res chain seq x y z
N MET A 1 -9.97 3.84 -55.97
CA MET A 1 -11.32 4.13 -55.42
C MET A 1 -11.40 3.44 -54.07
N SER A 2 -11.08 4.16 -52.99
CA SER A 2 -12.03 4.70 -51.99
C SER A 2 -12.16 3.74 -50.80
N ARG A 3 -11.55 4.07 -49.64
CA ARG A 3 -12.19 4.69 -48.45
C ARG A 3 -13.34 3.79 -47.94
N GLU A 4 -13.32 3.28 -46.70
CA GLU A 4 -13.39 4.11 -45.49
C GLU A 4 -12.93 3.38 -44.20
N LYS A 5 -12.47 4.20 -43.25
CA LYS A 5 -12.04 3.85 -41.89
C LYS A 5 -13.23 4.04 -40.93
N SER A 6 -13.25 3.33 -39.81
CA SER A 6 -13.91 3.80 -38.59
C SER A 6 -13.06 3.43 -37.37
N LYS A 7 -12.32 4.42 -36.87
CA LYS A 7 -11.67 4.44 -35.56
C LYS A 7 -12.65 5.07 -34.57
N SER A 8 -12.85 4.47 -33.40
CA SER A 8 -13.43 5.17 -32.25
C SER A 8 -12.30 5.64 -31.34
N GLN A 9 -12.29 6.95 -31.10
CA GLN A 9 -11.40 7.68 -30.21
C GLN A 9 -11.89 7.56 -28.77
N THR A 10 -10.97 7.37 -27.83
CA THR A 10 -11.11 7.94 -26.49
C THR A 10 -9.83 8.69 -26.18
N ALA A 11 -9.96 10.01 -26.17
CA ALA A 11 -8.94 10.95 -25.76
C ALA A 11 -8.75 10.82 -24.25
N SER A 12 -7.52 10.61 -23.80
CA SER A 12 -7.12 11.00 -22.45
C SER A 12 -6.04 12.06 -22.56
N LYS A 13 -6.29 13.11 -21.80
CA LYS A 13 -5.73 14.45 -21.87
C LYS A 13 -4.38 14.44 -21.18
N LEU A 14 -3.34 14.89 -21.90
CA LEU A 14 -2.06 15.28 -21.32
C LEU A 14 -2.33 16.35 -20.25
N THR A 15 -1.92 16.07 -19.02
CA THR A 15 -1.70 17.09 -18.00
C THR A 15 -0.29 16.90 -17.47
N ALA A 16 0.60 17.78 -17.93
CA ALA A 16 1.88 17.99 -17.28
C ALA A 16 1.58 18.52 -15.88
N THR A 17 2.03 17.81 -14.85
CA THR A 17 2.08 18.35 -13.50
C THR A 17 3.50 18.84 -13.30
N GLU A 18 3.69 20.15 -13.52
CA GLU A 18 4.77 20.90 -12.90
C GLU A 18 4.66 20.66 -11.39
N THR A 19 5.66 20.00 -10.83
CA THR A 19 5.81 19.92 -9.37
C THR A 19 6.65 21.12 -8.99
N ASP A 20 5.97 22.24 -8.79
CA ASP A 20 6.52 23.47 -8.23
C ASP A 20 6.87 23.19 -6.75
N HIS A 21 8.15 23.22 -6.41
CA HIS A 21 8.59 23.06 -5.02
C HIS A 21 8.66 24.45 -4.38
N ASP A 22 7.53 24.80 -3.76
CA ASP A 22 7.30 25.95 -2.91
C ASP A 22 8.28 25.93 -1.71
N TYR A 23 9.34 26.74 -1.78
CA TYR A 23 10.20 27.05 -0.63
C TYR A 23 9.57 28.20 0.15
N GLN A 24 8.53 27.91 0.93
CA GLN A 24 8.05 28.81 1.97
C GLN A 24 8.83 28.54 3.26
N MET A 25 9.80 29.41 3.58
CA MET A 25 10.38 29.50 4.92
C MET A 25 9.91 30.80 5.57
N ASP A 26 9.18 30.63 6.66
CA ASP A 26 8.57 31.69 7.47
C ASP A 26 9.61 32.68 8.01
N ILE A 27 9.44 33.95 7.65
CA ILE A 27 10.17 35.06 8.25
C ILE A 27 9.46 35.41 9.56
N THR A 28 9.85 34.78 10.67
CA THR A 28 9.42 35.23 12.00
C THR A 28 10.16 36.52 12.38
N SER A 29 9.64 37.64 11.90
CA SER A 29 9.99 38.98 12.34
C SER A 29 9.35 39.24 13.72
N THR A 30 10.09 39.02 14.81
CA THR A 30 9.68 39.52 16.13
C THR A 30 10.32 40.87 16.41
N SER A 31 9.58 41.92 16.05
CA SER A 31 9.79 43.30 16.47
C SER A 31 9.73 43.42 18.00
N HIS A 32 10.77 43.96 18.62
CA HIS A 32 10.69 44.61 19.92
C HIS A 32 11.13 46.08 19.79
N LYS A 33 10.12 46.96 19.77
CA LYS A 33 10.22 48.42 19.92
C LYS A 33 10.88 48.82 21.24
N ARG A 34 11.64 49.93 21.21
CA ARG A 34 11.63 51.13 22.11
C ARG A 34 13.02 51.79 22.05
N LYS A 35 13.24 53.11 22.07
CA LYS A 35 12.43 54.35 22.12
C LYS A 35 13.42 55.47 21.71
N SER A 36 13.01 56.39 20.85
CA SER A 36 13.71 57.68 20.67
C SER A 36 13.25 58.68 21.74
N PRO A 37 14.15 59.49 22.34
CA PRO A 37 13.74 60.69 23.06
C PRO A 37 14.18 61.99 22.36
N LYS A 38 13.13 62.76 22.02
CA LYS A 38 12.91 64.21 21.91
C LYS A 38 14.08 65.20 22.09
N THR A 39 14.23 66.07 21.10
CA THR A 39 14.56 67.51 21.26
C THR A 39 13.38 68.25 21.94
N PRO A 40 13.64 69.22 22.83
CA PRO A 40 13.31 70.60 22.47
C PRO A 40 14.23 71.71 23.03
N THR A 41 14.17 72.82 22.30
CA THR A 41 14.81 74.14 22.31
C THR A 41 14.70 74.96 23.62
N LYS A 42 15.79 75.61 24.06
CA LYS A 42 15.92 77.08 24.25
C LYS A 42 17.27 77.50 24.87
N ILE A 43 17.82 78.58 24.31
CA ILE A 43 18.99 79.37 24.77
C ILE A 43 18.59 80.23 25.98
N PRO A 44 19.48 80.39 26.98
CA PRO A 44 19.84 81.73 27.46
C PRO A 44 21.34 81.89 27.75
N THR A 45 21.94 82.97 27.25
CA THR A 45 23.20 83.56 27.74
C THR A 45 22.99 84.19 29.13
N PRO A 46 23.93 84.06 30.09
CA PRO A 46 24.85 85.17 30.41
C PRO A 46 26.18 84.70 31.08
N PRO A 47 26.96 85.58 31.74
CA PRO A 47 27.92 86.53 31.20
C PRO A 47 29.36 86.01 31.27
N ASN A 48 30.25 86.68 30.51
CA ASN A 48 31.70 86.56 30.59
C ASN A 48 32.22 86.35 32.03
N LYS A 49 32.78 85.18 32.28
CA LYS A 49 33.90 85.01 33.22
C LYS A 49 35.02 84.32 32.49
N MET A 50 36.03 85.11 32.17
CA MET A 50 37.35 84.62 31.78
C MET A 50 37.84 83.70 32.91
N MET A 51 37.84 82.40 32.67
CA MET A 51 38.86 81.53 33.23
C MET A 51 39.38 80.73 32.06
N ALA A 52 40.62 81.02 31.68
CA ALA A 52 41.39 80.15 30.84
C ALA A 52 41.43 78.78 31.52
N GLN A 53 40.55 77.87 31.07
CA GLN A 53 40.91 76.46 31.12
C GLN A 53 42.14 76.38 30.24
N VAL A 54 43.29 76.17 30.88
CA VAL A 54 44.45 75.59 30.25
C VAL A 54 44.04 74.17 29.85
N ASN A 55 43.23 74.06 28.80
CA ASN A 55 43.12 72.83 28.03
C ASN A 55 44.46 72.73 27.36
N ASP A 56 45.39 72.04 28.01
CA ASP A 56 46.63 71.66 27.37
C ASP A 56 46.24 70.88 26.11
N PRO A 57 46.41 71.45 24.90
CA PRO A 57 46.00 70.80 23.67
C PRO A 57 46.70 69.44 23.51
N ASN A 58 47.83 69.25 24.18
CA ASN A 58 48.54 67.98 24.22
C ASN A 58 47.83 66.93 25.09
N ALA A 59 47.14 67.32 26.17
CA ALA A 59 46.36 66.40 27.00
C ALA A 59 45.11 65.86 26.27
N ALA A 60 44.39 66.73 25.56
CA ALA A 60 43.25 66.33 24.73
C ALA A 60 43.68 65.46 23.54
N LEU A 61 44.85 65.72 22.95
CA LEU A 61 45.44 64.89 21.90
C LEU A 61 45.79 63.49 22.44
N PHE A 62 46.35 63.43 23.64
CA PHE A 62 46.71 62.19 24.31
C PHE A 62 45.48 61.32 24.64
N ASP A 63 44.40 61.92 25.14
CA ASP A 63 43.14 61.21 25.40
C ASP A 63 42.51 60.65 24.11
N ALA A 64 42.57 61.41 23.00
CA ALA A 64 42.09 60.95 21.70
C ALA A 64 42.90 59.77 21.17
N ILE A 65 44.24 59.82 21.34
CA ILE A 65 45.13 58.71 20.99
C ILE A 65 44.81 57.47 21.83
N GLN A 66 44.67 57.59 23.15
CA GLN A 66 44.29 56.46 24.00
C GLN A 66 42.94 55.84 23.59
N ASN A 67 41.95 56.67 23.26
CA ASN A 67 40.63 56.21 22.86
C ASN A 67 40.66 55.47 21.50
N LEU A 68 41.46 55.95 20.54
CA LEU A 68 41.70 55.24 19.28
C LEU A 68 42.44 53.92 19.51
N THR A 69 43.46 53.90 20.37
CA THR A 69 44.17 52.67 20.76
C THR A 69 43.21 51.64 21.35
N GLY A 70 42.33 52.03 22.28
CA GLY A 70 41.32 51.14 22.85
C GLY A 70 40.32 50.61 21.81
N LYS A 71 39.91 51.43 20.83
CA LYS A 71 39.07 50.97 19.71
C LYS A 71 39.82 49.98 18.81
N ILE A 72 41.11 50.20 18.57
CA ILE A 72 41.96 49.28 17.81
C ILE A 72 42.06 47.93 18.54
N GLU A 73 42.29 47.94 19.86
CA GLU A 73 42.32 46.70 20.67
C GLU A 73 40.99 45.93 20.60
N VAL A 74 39.86 46.62 20.71
CA VAL A 74 38.52 46.00 20.60
C VAL A 74 38.29 45.41 19.21
N LEU A 75 38.66 46.14 18.15
CA LEU A 75 38.54 45.65 16.77
C LEU A 75 39.46 44.45 16.54
N SER A 76 40.68 44.46 17.06
CA SER A 76 41.59 43.32 17.01
C SER A 76 41.01 42.10 17.71
N ALA A 77 40.40 42.26 18.89
CA ALA A 77 39.75 41.17 19.62
C ALA A 77 38.50 40.63 18.90
N GLN A 78 37.72 41.49 18.23
CA GLN A 78 36.62 41.04 17.39
C GLN A 78 37.12 40.28 16.16
N LEU A 79 38.22 40.74 15.55
CA LEU A 79 38.82 40.10 14.39
C LEU A 79 39.33 38.68 14.71
N THR A 80 40.00 38.51 15.85
CA THR A 80 40.43 37.17 16.31
C THR A 80 39.22 36.27 16.58
N ALA A 81 38.19 36.77 17.26
CA ALA A 81 36.96 36.01 17.52
C ALA A 81 36.23 35.60 16.22
N THR A 82 36.19 36.48 15.22
CA THR A 82 35.61 36.15 13.91
C THR A 82 36.43 35.10 13.17
N SER A 83 37.76 35.14 13.29
CA SER A 83 38.67 34.14 12.71
C SER A 83 38.39 32.75 13.29
N ASP A 84 38.28 32.64 14.62
CA ASP A 84 37.97 31.38 15.30
C ASP A 84 36.62 30.78 14.86
N ILE A 85 35.62 31.64 14.60
CA ILE A 85 34.31 31.21 14.10
C ILE A 85 34.45 30.68 12.68
N ILE A 86 35.20 31.36 11.81
CA ILE A 86 35.46 30.93 10.44
C ILE A 86 36.14 29.55 10.43
N ASP A 87 37.14 29.34 11.28
CA ASP A 87 37.83 28.04 11.39
C ASP A 87 36.89 26.92 11.84
N LYS A 88 36.04 27.20 12.84
CA LYS A 88 35.01 26.26 13.31
C LYS A 88 33.99 25.94 12.23
N LEU A 89 33.55 26.95 11.45
CA LEU A 89 32.63 26.76 10.35
C LEU A 89 33.29 25.92 9.25
N SER A 90 34.55 26.19 8.89
CA SER A 90 35.30 25.39 7.92
C SER A 90 35.36 23.92 8.34
N SER A 91 35.74 23.64 9.59
CA SER A 91 35.80 22.26 10.10
C SER A 91 34.44 21.55 10.11
N ARG A 92 33.34 22.27 10.32
CA ARG A 92 31.98 21.71 10.22
C ARG A 92 31.59 21.42 8.78
N THR A 93 31.96 22.30 7.85
CA THR A 93 31.71 22.10 6.41
C THR A 93 32.42 20.84 5.91
N ASP A 94 33.68 20.62 6.27
CA ASP A 94 34.44 19.42 5.86
C ASP A 94 33.80 18.12 6.38
N LYS A 95 33.30 18.14 7.63
CA LYS A 95 32.58 16.99 8.21
C LYS A 95 31.26 16.73 7.50
N ASN A 96 30.49 17.78 7.25
CA ASN A 96 29.23 17.67 6.52
C ASN A 96 29.45 17.12 5.11
N GLU A 97 30.51 17.55 4.42
CA GLU A 97 30.88 17.02 3.10
C GLU A 97 31.17 15.51 3.16
N ALA A 98 31.95 15.07 4.15
CA ALA A 98 32.23 13.65 4.36
C ALA A 98 30.94 12.83 4.63
N ASP A 99 30.05 13.34 5.48
CA ASP A 99 28.78 12.67 5.82
C ASP A 99 27.85 12.58 4.59
N ILE A 100 27.79 13.63 3.77
CA ILE A 100 27.04 13.65 2.51
C ILE A 100 27.60 12.60 1.54
N MET A 101 28.92 12.47 1.43
CA MET A 101 29.56 11.45 0.60
C MET A 101 29.21 10.02 1.05
N ASP A 102 29.24 9.75 2.36
CA ASP A 102 28.86 8.45 2.90
C ASP A 102 27.37 8.15 2.65
N CYS A 103 26.48 9.14 2.85
CA CYS A 103 25.06 9.01 2.57
C CYS A 103 24.78 8.71 1.10
N ASN A 104 25.43 9.42 0.18
CA ASN A 104 25.32 9.15 -1.26
C ASN A 104 25.76 7.72 -1.59
N SER A 105 26.86 7.24 -0.98
CA SER A 105 27.32 5.86 -1.18
C SER A 105 26.31 4.80 -0.71
N LYS A 106 25.60 5.06 0.40
CA LYS A 106 24.53 4.20 0.93
C LYS A 106 23.29 4.24 0.04
N ILE A 107 22.91 5.44 -0.42
CA ILE A 107 21.80 5.64 -1.37
C ILE A 107 22.07 4.85 -2.65
N ASP A 108 23.29 4.88 -3.19
CA ASP A 108 23.65 4.11 -4.39
C ASP A 108 23.52 2.60 -4.19
N LYS A 109 23.96 2.10 -3.03
CA LYS A 109 23.83 0.67 -2.68
C LYS A 109 22.36 0.26 -2.58
N LEU A 110 21.55 1.06 -1.87
CA LEU A 110 20.12 0.81 -1.72
C LEU A 110 19.38 0.90 -3.07
N THR A 111 19.71 1.90 -3.88
CA THR A 111 19.15 2.10 -5.22
C THR A 111 19.42 0.89 -6.12
N LYS A 112 20.56 0.22 -5.96
CA LYS A 112 20.88 -1.03 -6.67
C LYS A 112 20.21 -2.26 -6.07
N SER A 113 20.01 -2.34 -4.75
CA SER A 113 19.38 -3.51 -4.11
C SER A 113 17.87 -3.56 -4.29
N VAL A 114 17.18 -2.41 -4.28
CA VAL A 114 15.72 -2.31 -4.45
C VAL A 114 15.22 -3.01 -5.74
N PRO A 115 15.78 -2.77 -6.94
CA PRO A 115 15.31 -3.43 -8.15
C PRO A 115 15.61 -4.94 -8.16
N THR A 116 16.69 -5.37 -7.52
CA THR A 116 17.03 -6.80 -7.39
C THR A 116 16.00 -7.52 -6.52
N LEU A 117 15.70 -6.97 -5.34
CA LEU A 117 14.66 -7.49 -4.45
C LEU A 117 13.27 -7.46 -5.10
N ALA A 118 12.97 -6.42 -5.89
CA ALA A 118 11.72 -6.35 -6.63
C ALA A 118 11.60 -7.50 -7.66
N LYS A 119 12.67 -7.79 -8.41
CA LYS A 119 12.71 -8.92 -9.35
C LYS A 119 12.60 -10.27 -8.65
N GLU A 120 13.30 -10.45 -7.53
CA GLU A 120 13.21 -11.69 -6.73
C GLU A 120 11.81 -11.90 -6.16
N ASN A 121 11.18 -10.83 -5.64
CA ASN A 121 9.80 -10.89 -5.16
C ASN A 121 8.83 -11.27 -6.27
N GLU A 122 9.00 -10.75 -7.47
CA GLU A 122 8.15 -11.12 -8.60
C GLU A 122 8.34 -12.59 -8.99
N ALA A 123 9.60 -13.06 -9.07
CA ALA A 123 9.90 -14.47 -9.33
C ALA A 123 9.33 -15.41 -8.24
N LEU A 124 9.35 -14.98 -6.98
CA LEU A 124 8.76 -15.74 -5.87
C LEU A 124 7.23 -15.81 -5.98
N LYS A 125 6.56 -14.71 -6.33
CA LYS A 125 5.11 -14.72 -6.57
C LYS A 125 4.75 -15.69 -7.70
N ASP A 126 5.48 -15.64 -8.81
CA ASP A 126 5.27 -16.55 -9.94
C ASP A 126 5.45 -18.01 -9.52
N ARG A 127 6.50 -18.31 -8.73
CA ARG A 127 6.75 -19.66 -8.22
C ARG A 127 5.64 -20.13 -7.27
N VAL A 128 5.12 -19.25 -6.42
CA VAL A 128 3.98 -19.56 -5.53
C VAL A 128 2.73 -19.86 -6.36
N LEU A 129 2.40 -19.02 -7.35
CA LEU A 129 1.25 -19.24 -8.22
C LEU A 129 1.34 -20.58 -8.96
N GLU A 130 2.52 -20.92 -9.46
CA GLU A 130 2.74 -22.20 -10.14
C GLU A 130 2.63 -23.39 -9.17
N LEU A 131 3.19 -23.29 -7.96
CA LEU A 131 3.03 -24.32 -6.93
C LEU A 131 1.56 -24.51 -6.51
N GLU A 132 0.80 -23.43 -6.39
CA GLU A 132 -0.64 -23.53 -6.13
C GLU A 132 -1.39 -24.19 -7.28
N ARG A 133 -1.04 -23.86 -8.52
CA ARG A 133 -1.60 -24.51 -9.71
C ARG A 133 -1.29 -26.00 -9.72
N TYR A 134 -0.03 -26.38 -9.49
CA TYR A 134 0.38 -27.79 -9.35
C TYR A 134 -0.41 -28.48 -8.25
N LYS A 135 -0.50 -27.88 -7.06
CA LYS A 135 -1.27 -28.43 -5.93
C LYS A 135 -2.75 -28.65 -6.31
N ARG A 136 -3.38 -27.70 -7.01
CA ARG A 136 -4.77 -27.85 -7.49
C ARG A 136 -4.90 -28.99 -8.50
N CYS A 137 -4.04 -29.04 -9.53
CA CYS A 137 -4.08 -30.07 -10.56
C CYS A 137 -3.75 -31.48 -10.04
N TRP A 138 -2.72 -31.60 -9.20
CA TRP A 138 -2.34 -32.87 -8.58
C TRP A 138 -3.36 -33.35 -7.56
N ASN A 139 -3.90 -32.47 -6.71
CA ASN A 139 -4.95 -32.86 -5.78
C ASN A 139 -6.22 -33.31 -6.49
N LEU A 140 -6.53 -32.73 -7.65
CA LEU A 140 -7.62 -33.22 -8.48
C LEU A 140 -7.30 -34.63 -9.01
N LYS A 141 -6.09 -34.84 -9.56
CA LYS A 141 -5.67 -36.14 -10.11
C LYS A 141 -5.57 -37.27 -9.08
N LEU A 142 -5.27 -36.95 -7.82
CA LEU A 142 -5.22 -37.92 -6.72
C LEU A 142 -6.59 -38.25 -6.12
N ARG A 143 -7.61 -37.42 -6.42
CA ARG A 143 -8.96 -37.56 -5.85
C ARG A 143 -10.01 -37.97 -6.89
N VAL A 144 -9.76 -37.65 -8.14
CA VAL A 144 -10.66 -37.87 -9.27
C VAL A 144 -9.89 -38.69 -10.29
N ASP A 145 -10.47 -39.82 -10.64
CA ASP A 145 -9.94 -40.79 -11.60
C ASP A 145 -10.24 -40.32 -13.02
N THR A 146 -11.52 -40.09 -13.34
CA THR A 146 -11.96 -39.67 -14.67
C THR A 146 -13.06 -38.60 -14.60
N VAL A 147 -13.08 -37.71 -15.59
CA VAL A 147 -14.11 -36.67 -15.75
C VAL A 147 -14.48 -36.56 -17.22
N HIS A 148 -15.74 -36.80 -17.55
CA HIS A 148 -16.22 -36.75 -18.93
C HIS A 148 -17.56 -36.06 -19.03
N ARG A 149 -17.76 -35.35 -20.15
CA ARG A 149 -19.07 -34.76 -20.52
C ARG A 149 -19.92 -35.84 -21.17
N LEU A 150 -21.20 -35.90 -20.80
CA LEU A 150 -22.19 -36.78 -21.39
C LEU A 150 -22.87 -36.13 -22.59
N GLY A 151 -23.04 -36.91 -23.65
CA GLY A 151 -23.77 -36.52 -24.85
C GLY A 151 -22.96 -35.64 -25.82
N ARG A 152 -23.61 -35.21 -26.91
CA ARG A 152 -23.04 -34.27 -27.88
C ARG A 152 -23.24 -32.83 -27.40
N ARG A 153 -22.36 -31.94 -27.86
CA ARG A 153 -22.48 -30.51 -27.62
C ARG A 153 -23.60 -29.96 -28.49
N GLU A 154 -24.65 -29.44 -27.86
CA GLU A 154 -25.79 -28.78 -28.50
C GLU A 154 -25.83 -27.32 -28.06
N GLU A 155 -26.15 -26.41 -28.99
CA GLU A 155 -26.23 -24.97 -28.69
C GLU A 155 -27.45 -24.71 -27.78
N GLY A 156 -27.24 -23.97 -26.69
CA GLY A 156 -28.29 -23.69 -25.69
C GLY A 156 -28.53 -24.78 -24.64
N LYS A 157 -27.85 -25.93 -24.69
CA LYS A 157 -28.00 -27.01 -23.70
C LYS A 157 -26.69 -27.34 -22.99
N HIS A 158 -26.73 -27.38 -21.67
CA HIS A 158 -25.58 -27.79 -20.87
C HIS A 158 -25.44 -29.32 -20.85
N CYS A 159 -24.28 -29.83 -21.25
CA CYS A 159 -23.94 -31.25 -21.11
C CYS A 159 -23.72 -31.58 -19.63
N GLN A 160 -24.27 -32.72 -19.19
CA GLN A 160 -23.98 -33.27 -17.87
C GLN A 160 -22.51 -33.73 -17.81
N VAL A 161 -21.94 -33.76 -16.61
CA VAL A 161 -20.56 -34.20 -16.38
C VAL A 161 -20.60 -35.37 -15.39
N ILE A 162 -20.00 -36.49 -15.76
CA ILE A 162 -19.74 -37.60 -14.84
C ILE A 162 -18.32 -37.43 -14.28
N ILE A 163 -18.22 -37.61 -12.96
CA ILE A 163 -16.96 -37.54 -12.21
C ILE A 163 -16.79 -38.88 -11.48
N GLN A 164 -15.77 -39.63 -11.83
CA GLN A 164 -15.36 -40.83 -11.12
C GLN A 164 -14.31 -40.47 -10.08
N PHE A 165 -14.58 -40.74 -8.81
CA PHE A 165 -13.62 -40.50 -7.72
C PHE A 165 -12.74 -41.73 -7.51
N THR A 166 -11.47 -41.51 -7.16
CA THR A 166 -10.52 -42.60 -6.88
C THR A 166 -10.95 -43.42 -5.65
N ALA A 167 -11.58 -42.77 -4.66
CA ALA A 167 -12.11 -43.45 -3.47
C ALA A 167 -13.46 -42.89 -3.02
N ARG A 168 -14.30 -43.76 -2.45
CA ARG A 168 -15.63 -43.38 -1.89
C ARG A 168 -15.53 -42.29 -0.82
N VAL A 169 -14.51 -42.34 0.04
CA VAL A 169 -14.28 -41.33 1.08
C VAL A 169 -14.12 -39.93 0.48
N GLN A 170 -13.45 -39.81 -0.67
CA GLN A 170 -13.24 -38.54 -1.36
C GLN A 170 -14.53 -38.01 -1.98
N ARG A 171 -15.33 -38.89 -2.61
CA ARG A 171 -16.66 -38.58 -3.13
C ARG A 171 -17.59 -38.11 -2.02
N ASP A 172 -17.64 -38.83 -0.90
CA ASP A 172 -18.55 -38.51 0.20
C ASP A 172 -18.15 -37.20 0.89
N GLY A 173 -16.85 -36.94 1.03
CA GLY A 173 -16.34 -35.64 1.47
C GLY A 173 -16.73 -34.50 0.53
N PHE A 174 -16.61 -34.70 -0.78
CA PHE A 174 -17.06 -33.75 -1.80
C PHE A 174 -18.57 -33.49 -1.73
N TRP A 175 -19.37 -34.55 -1.57
CA TRP A 175 -20.81 -34.46 -1.46
C TRP A 175 -21.25 -33.65 -0.23
N LYS A 176 -20.64 -33.90 0.94
CA LYS A 176 -20.91 -33.14 2.17
C LYS A 176 -20.57 -31.65 2.00
N ALA A 177 -19.45 -31.34 1.36
CA ALA A 177 -19.00 -29.97 1.14
C ALA A 177 -19.91 -29.19 0.16
N THR A 178 -20.50 -29.87 -0.83
CA THR A 178 -21.30 -29.21 -1.88
C THR A 178 -22.80 -29.10 -1.56
N LYS A 179 -23.36 -30.02 -0.75
CA LYS A 179 -24.82 -30.11 -0.49
C LYS A 179 -25.47 -28.80 -0.02
N ASN A 180 -24.77 -27.99 0.77
CA ASN A 180 -25.28 -26.72 1.31
C ASN A 180 -24.48 -25.49 0.86
N ASN A 181 -23.63 -25.63 -0.16
CA ASN A 181 -22.77 -24.54 -0.61
C ASN A 181 -23.60 -23.46 -1.34
N LYS A 182 -23.42 -22.19 -0.96
CA LYS A 182 -24.13 -21.04 -1.54
C LYS A 182 -23.85 -20.91 -3.04
N ILE A 183 -22.58 -21.03 -3.44
CA ILE A 183 -22.13 -20.89 -4.83
C ILE A 183 -22.82 -21.90 -5.75
N CYS A 184 -22.96 -23.16 -5.30
CA CYS A 184 -23.65 -24.18 -6.09
C CYS A 184 -25.14 -23.85 -6.29
N LYS A 185 -25.79 -23.28 -5.27
CA LYS A 185 -27.20 -22.86 -5.36
C LYS A 185 -27.38 -21.66 -6.26
N ASP A 186 -26.52 -20.65 -6.12
CA ASP A 186 -26.58 -19.40 -6.90
C ASP A 186 -26.34 -19.65 -8.38
N LEU A 187 -25.45 -20.59 -8.72
CA LEU A 187 -25.16 -21.01 -10.09
C LEU A 187 -26.08 -22.12 -10.61
N GLY A 188 -27.04 -22.61 -9.81
CA GLY A 188 -27.95 -23.70 -10.19
C GLY A 188 -27.25 -25.05 -10.45
N ILE A 189 -26.05 -25.26 -9.89
CA ILE A 189 -25.26 -26.49 -10.07
C ILE A 189 -25.71 -27.53 -9.04
N HIS A 190 -26.09 -28.71 -9.54
CA HIS A 190 -26.57 -29.81 -8.72
C HIS A 190 -25.71 -31.05 -8.91
N PHE A 191 -25.29 -31.66 -7.80
CA PHE A 191 -24.61 -32.95 -7.80
C PHE A 191 -25.60 -34.05 -7.45
N LYS A 192 -25.63 -35.10 -8.27
CA LYS A 192 -26.45 -36.30 -8.08
C LYS A 192 -25.57 -37.53 -8.22
N GLU A 193 -25.85 -38.57 -7.44
CA GLU A 193 -25.21 -39.87 -7.64
C GLU A 193 -25.72 -40.44 -8.96
N ASP A 194 -24.80 -40.93 -9.79
CA ASP A 194 -25.17 -41.57 -11.05
C ASP A 194 -25.60 -43.01 -10.78
N PHE A 195 -26.83 -43.32 -11.18
CA PHE A 195 -27.46 -44.61 -11.00
C PHE A 195 -27.64 -45.27 -12.36
N CYS A 196 -27.52 -46.61 -12.39
CA CYS A 196 -27.97 -47.37 -13.55
C CYS A 196 -29.48 -47.20 -13.74
N GLN A 197 -29.98 -47.54 -14.93
CA GLN A 197 -31.40 -47.36 -15.24
C GLN A 197 -32.30 -48.15 -14.27
N GLN A 198 -31.93 -49.39 -13.95
CA GLN A 198 -32.66 -50.23 -13.00
C GLN A 198 -32.79 -49.59 -11.61
N ASP A 199 -31.72 -48.96 -11.11
CA ASP A 199 -31.72 -48.27 -9.82
C ASP A 199 -32.61 -47.00 -9.85
N ARG A 200 -32.64 -46.30 -10.99
CA ARG A 200 -33.53 -45.14 -11.19
C ARG A 200 -35.00 -45.59 -11.18
N ASP A 201 -35.30 -46.67 -11.89
CA ASP A 201 -36.65 -47.22 -12.00
C ASP A 201 -37.13 -47.77 -10.64
N ALA A 202 -36.26 -48.47 -9.90
CA ALA A 202 -36.55 -48.94 -8.54
C ALA A 202 -36.88 -47.78 -7.59
N ARG A 203 -36.13 -46.66 -7.69
CA ARG A 203 -36.42 -45.44 -6.93
C ARG A 203 -37.74 -44.79 -7.37
N ALA A 204 -38.00 -44.73 -8.67
CA ALA A 204 -39.23 -44.17 -9.20
C ALA A 204 -40.46 -44.98 -8.74
N ALA A 205 -40.35 -46.31 -8.69
CA ALA A 205 -41.42 -47.21 -8.25
C ALA A 205 -41.82 -46.98 -6.79
N VAL A 206 -40.86 -46.78 -5.89
CA VAL A 206 -41.13 -46.54 -4.45
C VAL A 206 -41.47 -45.08 -4.13
N TRP A 207 -41.20 -44.15 -5.05
CA TRP A 207 -41.36 -42.71 -4.81
C TRP A 207 -42.78 -42.30 -4.40
N PRO A 208 -43.88 -42.74 -5.05
CA PRO A 208 -45.23 -42.33 -4.66
C PRO A 208 -45.60 -42.71 -3.21
N LYS A 209 -45.11 -43.86 -2.73
CA LYS A 209 -45.33 -44.31 -1.35
C LYS A 209 -44.49 -43.50 -0.36
N MET A 210 -43.24 -43.22 -0.72
CA MET A 210 -42.32 -42.37 0.05
C MET A 210 -42.80 -40.91 0.11
N GLU A 211 -43.38 -40.38 -0.96
CA GLU A 211 -43.91 -39.02 -1.04
C GLU A 211 -45.13 -38.85 -0.13
N ARG A 212 -46.08 -39.80 -0.15
CA ARG A 212 -47.21 -39.84 0.80
C ARG A 212 -46.73 -39.88 2.26
N ALA A 213 -45.74 -40.72 2.57
CA ALA A 213 -45.18 -40.81 3.92
C ALA A 213 -44.50 -39.49 4.35
N ARG A 214 -43.79 -38.83 3.43
CA ARG A 214 -43.16 -37.53 3.69
C ARG A 214 -44.19 -36.42 3.92
N ALA A 215 -45.29 -36.41 3.16
CA ALA A 215 -46.39 -35.47 3.37
C ALA A 215 -47.03 -35.63 4.76
N ASN A 216 -47.07 -36.87 5.27
CA ASN A 216 -47.52 -37.19 6.63
C ASN A 216 -46.47 -36.94 7.72
N GLY A 217 -45.36 -36.26 7.41
CA GLY A 217 -44.31 -35.89 8.37
C GLY A 217 -43.38 -37.03 8.79
N ARG A 218 -43.40 -38.18 8.10
CA ARG A 218 -42.50 -39.32 8.41
C ARG A 218 -41.10 -39.08 7.88
N ASN A 219 -40.10 -39.73 8.49
CA ASN A 219 -38.71 -39.62 8.05
C ASN A 219 -38.47 -40.52 6.83
N VAL A 220 -38.20 -39.91 5.68
CA VAL A 220 -38.12 -40.60 4.39
C VAL A 220 -36.80 -40.30 3.70
N TYR A 221 -35.98 -41.33 3.49
CA TYR A 221 -34.67 -41.20 2.85
C TYR A 221 -34.33 -42.40 1.96
N TYR A 222 -33.41 -42.19 1.02
CA TYR A 222 -32.82 -43.25 0.20
C TYR A 222 -31.46 -43.66 0.75
N ARG A 223 -31.13 -44.95 0.62
CA ARG A 223 -29.76 -45.46 0.79
C ARG A 223 -29.45 -46.38 -0.39
N GLY A 224 -28.60 -45.91 -1.31
CA GLY A 224 -28.39 -46.56 -2.61
C GLY A 224 -29.70 -46.62 -3.40
N PRO A 225 -30.03 -47.74 -4.08
CA PRO A 225 -31.28 -47.85 -4.84
C PRO A 225 -32.52 -48.02 -3.96
N THR A 226 -32.37 -48.26 -2.66
CA THR A 226 -33.46 -48.64 -1.78
C THR A 226 -34.01 -47.45 -0.99
N GLY A 227 -35.33 -47.34 -0.92
CA GLY A 227 -36.05 -46.36 -0.10
C GLY A 227 -36.36 -46.84 1.32
N TYR A 228 -36.35 -45.93 2.29
CA TYR A 228 -36.67 -46.20 3.69
C TYR A 228 -37.69 -45.19 4.22
N ILE A 229 -38.63 -45.68 5.03
CA ILE A 229 -39.58 -44.86 5.82
C ILE A 229 -39.39 -45.25 7.27
N ASP A 230 -39.02 -44.29 8.12
CA ASP A 230 -38.78 -44.49 9.57
C ASP A 230 -37.82 -45.67 9.87
N GLY A 231 -36.84 -45.89 8.99
CA GLY A 231 -35.85 -46.96 9.10
C GLY A 231 -36.25 -48.31 8.47
N VAL A 232 -37.51 -48.45 8.02
CA VAL A 232 -38.00 -49.68 7.37
C VAL A 232 -37.87 -49.59 5.86
N ARG A 233 -37.34 -50.65 5.24
CA ARG A 233 -37.20 -50.78 3.78
C ARG A 233 -38.57 -50.78 3.11
N VAL A 234 -38.72 -49.96 2.08
CA VAL A 234 -39.93 -49.90 1.25
C VAL A 234 -39.76 -50.80 0.04
N THR A 235 -40.74 -51.66 -0.20
CA THR A 235 -40.90 -52.41 -1.46
C THR A 235 -41.89 -51.71 -2.38
N PRO A 236 -41.72 -51.83 -3.71
CA PRO A 236 -42.76 -51.47 -4.67
C PRO A 236 -44.03 -52.26 -4.38
N ASP A 237 -45.19 -51.65 -4.64
CA ASP A 237 -46.50 -52.31 -4.58
C ASP A 237 -46.73 -53.14 -5.86
#